data_AF-A0A958I4F4-F1
#
_entry.id   AF-A0A958I4F4-F1
#
_cell.length_a   1.000
_cell.length_b   1.000
_cell.length_c   1.000
_cell.angle_alpha   90.00
_cell.angle_beta   90.00
_cell.angle_gamma   90.00
#
_symmetry.space_group_name_H-M   'P 1'
#
loop_
_entity.id
_entity.type
_entity.pdbx_description
1 polymer ?
#
loop_
_entity_poly.entity_id
_entity_poly.type
_entity_poly.pdbx_seq_one_letter_code
_entity_poly.pdbx_strand_id
1 'polypeptide(L)'
;MKSHQIIQTNLDFQRLLNLAVNVIDEYSPTYAENAAAMVFENALIRENIAVGRQPVPVTAGDKRANLIVTLGPQPSALMLVGHIDTVALWHDEGHHARISNGKLYGLGAADMKSACTAMTEAIIAVANSK
;
A
#
# COMPACT_ATOMS: atom_id res chain seq x y z
N MET A 1 -9.94 -17.15 22.25
CA MET A 1 -10.27 -15.95 21.47
C MET A 1 -10.56 -16.40 20.03
N LYS A 2 -11.61 -15.90 19.36
CA LYS A 2 -11.89 -16.29 17.96
C LYS A 2 -10.81 -15.71 17.05
N SER A 3 -10.44 -16.37 15.95
CA SER A 3 -9.31 -15.96 15.09
C SER A 3 -9.41 -14.51 14.60
N HIS A 4 -10.62 -14.01 14.32
CA HIS A 4 -10.81 -12.61 13.89
C HIS A 4 -10.51 -11.58 14.99
N GLN A 5 -10.68 -11.94 16.27
CA GLN A 5 -10.38 -11.04 17.39
C GLN A 5 -8.88 -10.87 17.58
N ILE A 6 -8.08 -11.92 17.36
CA ILE A 6 -6.61 -11.85 17.38
C ILE A 6 -6.11 -10.95 16.24
N ILE A 7 -6.70 -11.07 15.06
CA ILE A 7 -6.37 -10.20 13.92
C ILE A 7 -6.70 -8.74 14.25
N GLN A 8 -7.87 -8.47 14.84
CA GLN A 8 -8.25 -7.12 15.24
C GLN A 8 -7.28 -6.52 16.26
N THR A 9 -6.72 -7.30 17.19
CA THR A 9 -5.74 -6.81 18.16
C THR A 9 -4.38 -6.48 17.54
N ASN A 10 -4.08 -7.02 16.35
CA ASN A 10 -2.84 -6.76 15.62
C ASN A 10 -2.95 -5.61 14.61
N LEU A 11 -4.14 -5.00 14.46
CA LEU A 11 -4.32 -3.78 13.69
C LEU A 11 -3.73 -2.58 14.45
N ASP A 12 -2.91 -1.80 13.77
CA ASP A 12 -2.28 -0.60 14.31
C ASP A 12 -2.74 0.62 13.50
N PHE A 13 -3.57 1.45 14.13
CA PHE A 13 -4.09 2.67 13.50
C PHE A 13 -2.99 3.69 13.19
N GLN A 14 -1.95 3.79 14.01
CA GLN A 14 -0.87 4.74 13.78
C GLN A 14 0.01 4.30 12.61
N ARG A 15 0.32 3.00 12.52
CA ARG A 15 1.02 2.42 11.37
C ARG A 15 0.21 2.63 10.09
N LEU A 16 -1.09 2.34 10.13
CA LEU A 16 -2.01 2.56 9.01
C LEU A 16 -2.01 4.02 8.55
N LEU A 17 -2.18 4.96 9.49
CA LEU A 17 -2.24 6.39 9.17
C LEU A 17 -0.90 6.91 8.63
N ASN A 18 0.22 6.50 9.24
CA ASN A 18 1.55 6.87 8.78
C ASN A 18 1.83 6.35 7.37
N LEU A 19 1.47 5.09 7.09
CA LEU A 19 1.60 4.51 5.76
C LEU A 19 0.76 5.28 4.74
N ALA A 20 -0.49 5.63 5.09
CA ALA A 20 -1.40 6.35 4.21
C ALA A 20 -0.86 7.75 3.88
N VAL A 21 -0.41 8.50 4.89
CA VAL A 21 0.21 9.83 4.70
C VAL A 21 1.44 9.72 3.80
N ASN A 22 2.37 8.82 4.13
CA ASN A 22 3.63 8.67 3.39
C ASN A 22 3.39 8.32 1.92
N VAL A 23 2.47 7.40 1.62
CA VAL A 23 2.23 7.02 0.21
C VAL A 23 1.46 8.08 -0.56
N ILE A 24 0.58 8.84 0.09
CA ILE A 24 -0.15 9.95 -0.55
C ILE A 24 0.81 11.09 -0.88
N ASP A 25 1.79 11.37 -0.01
CA ASP A 25 2.84 12.36 -0.25
C ASP A 25 3.75 12.00 -1.43
N GLU A 26 3.87 10.71 -1.78
CA GLU A 26 4.59 10.30 -2.99
C GLU A 26 3.77 10.59 -4.25
N TYR A 27 4.21 11.54 -5.07
CA TYR A 27 3.60 11.73 -6.39
C TYR A 27 3.92 10.54 -7.30
N SER A 28 2.90 9.78 -7.66
CA SER A 28 3.01 8.53 -8.43
C SER A 28 2.08 8.56 -9.64
N PRO A 29 2.32 9.39 -10.67
CA PRO A 29 1.54 9.32 -11.88
C PRO A 29 1.76 7.96 -12.56
N THR A 30 0.82 7.54 -13.41
CA THR A 30 0.98 6.33 -14.24
C THR A 30 2.34 6.34 -14.94
N TYR A 31 3.05 5.21 -14.85
CA TYR A 31 4.42 4.97 -15.32
C TYR A 31 5.56 5.47 -14.42
N ALA A 32 5.28 6.15 -13.31
CA ALA A 32 6.28 6.64 -12.36
C ALA A 32 6.00 6.19 -10.91
N GLU A 33 5.31 5.06 -10.74
CA GLU A 33 4.79 4.60 -9.45
C GLU A 33 5.83 3.96 -8.51
N ASN A 34 7.10 3.86 -8.93
CA ASN A 34 8.12 3.15 -8.17
C ASN A 34 8.36 3.73 -6.76
N ALA A 35 8.29 5.06 -6.57
CA ALA A 35 8.48 5.67 -5.25
C ALA A 35 7.37 5.24 -4.28
N ALA A 36 6.11 5.30 -4.71
CA ALA A 36 4.97 4.79 -3.95
C ALA A 36 5.08 3.27 -3.69
N ALA A 37 5.56 2.48 -4.67
CA ALA A 37 5.79 1.05 -4.47
C ALA A 37 6.81 0.80 -3.35
N MET A 38 7.91 1.54 -3.32
CA MET A 38 8.93 1.42 -2.28
C MET A 38 8.38 1.74 -0.88
N VAL A 39 7.40 2.64 -0.75
CA VAL A 39 6.75 2.92 0.54
C VAL A 39 6.05 1.67 1.09
N PHE A 40 5.25 0.99 0.26
CA PHE A 40 4.57 -0.26 0.65
C PHE A 40 5.55 -1.41 0.91
N GLU A 41 6.53 -1.58 0.03
CA GLU A 41 7.57 -2.60 0.17
C GLU A 41 8.33 -2.45 1.49
N ASN A 42 8.77 -1.23 1.82
CA ASN A 42 9.46 -0.94 3.07
C ASN A 42 8.58 -1.18 4.29
N ALA A 43 7.28 -0.86 4.22
CA ALA A 43 6.35 -1.12 5.33
C ALA A 43 6.21 -2.63 5.61
N LEU A 44 6.10 -3.45 4.57
CA LEU A 44 6.01 -4.91 4.68
C LEU A 44 7.32 -5.53 5.18
N ILE A 45 8.47 -5.09 4.67
CA ILE A 45 9.79 -5.58 5.09
C ILE A 45 10.05 -5.30 6.58
N ARG A 46 9.66 -4.12 7.08
CA ARG A 46 9.80 -3.79 8.52
C ARG A 46 9.04 -4.75 9.44
N GLU A 47 7.96 -5.33 8.94
CA GLU A 47 7.14 -6.33 9.63
C GLU A 47 7.59 -7.77 9.32
N ASN A 48 8.76 -7.96 8.72
CA ASN A 48 9.34 -9.25 8.32
C ASN A 48 8.46 -10.03 7.31
N ILE A 49 7.70 -9.32 6.46
CA ILE A 49 6.87 -9.94 5.43
C ILE A 49 7.62 -9.96 4.11
N ALA A 50 7.75 -11.14 3.51
CA ALA A 50 8.38 -11.30 2.21
C ALA A 50 7.53 -10.65 1.11
N VAL A 51 8.16 -9.81 0.29
CA VAL A 51 7.53 -9.11 -0.85
C VAL A 51 8.24 -9.53 -2.13
N GLY A 52 7.48 -10.03 -3.10
CA GLY A 52 7.97 -10.28 -4.45
C GLY A 52 7.78 -9.02 -5.31
N ARG A 53 8.84 -8.57 -5.98
CA ARG A 53 8.72 -7.59 -7.07
C ARG A 53 8.59 -8.33 -8.39
N GLN A 54 7.46 -8.18 -9.07
CA GLN A 54 7.24 -8.67 -10.42
C GLN A 54 7.41 -7.51 -11.40
N PRO A 55 8.50 -7.43 -12.18
CA PRO A 55 8.70 -6.37 -13.16
C PRO A 55 7.55 -6.30 -14.18
N VAL A 56 7.17 -5.09 -14.58
CA VAL A 56 6.22 -4.85 -15.68
C VAL A 56 7.04 -4.31 -16.87
N PRO A 57 7.63 -5.17 -17.71
CA PRO A 57 8.52 -4.71 -18.76
C PRO A 57 7.74 -4.01 -19.87
N VAL A 58 8.04 -2.73 -20.11
CA VAL A 58 7.64 -2.05 -21.37
C VAL A 58 8.87 -1.60 -22.16
N THR A 59 9.98 -1.28 -21.50
CA THR A 59 11.27 -0.93 -22.13
C THR A 59 12.46 -1.21 -21.19
N ALA A 60 13.69 -1.21 -21.73
CA ALA A 60 14.91 -1.28 -20.92
C ALA A 60 15.02 -0.08 -19.95
N GLY A 61 15.38 -0.33 -18.69
CA GLY A 61 15.50 0.69 -17.65
C GLY A 61 14.20 1.03 -16.91
N ASP A 62 13.09 0.40 -17.27
CA ASP A 62 11.81 0.52 -16.55
C ASP A 62 11.92 -0.07 -15.14
N LYS A 63 11.50 0.70 -14.13
CA LYS A 63 11.56 0.32 -12.71
C LYS A 63 10.21 -0.15 -12.16
N ARG A 64 9.16 -0.14 -12.99
CA ARG A 64 7.81 -0.51 -12.58
C ARG A 64 7.75 -1.99 -12.26
N ALA A 65 7.07 -2.27 -11.16
CA ALA A 65 6.87 -3.62 -10.70
C ALA A 65 5.55 -3.69 -9.94
N ASN A 66 4.86 -4.81 -10.11
CA ASN A 66 3.83 -5.20 -9.17
C ASN A 66 4.50 -5.68 -7.88
N LEU A 67 3.89 -5.36 -6.74
CA LEU A 67 4.25 -5.99 -5.47
C LEU A 67 3.31 -7.18 -5.24
N ILE A 68 3.87 -8.35 -5.06
CA ILE A 68 3.14 -9.58 -4.80
C ILE A 68 3.50 -10.07 -3.40
N VAL A 69 2.49 -10.16 -2.54
CA VAL A 69 2.61 -10.73 -1.19
C VAL A 69 1.73 -11.96 -1.11
N THR A 70 2.32 -13.07 -0.68
CA THR A 70 1.63 -14.35 -0.55
C THR A 70 1.71 -14.82 0.90
N LEU A 71 0.55 -15.07 1.52
CA LEU A 71 0.47 -15.60 2.88
C LEU A 71 -0.22 -16.96 2.88
N GLY A 72 0.39 -17.93 3.57
CA GLY A 72 -0.22 -19.25 3.79
C GLY A 72 -0.04 -20.21 2.62
N PRO A 73 -0.73 -21.37 2.67
CA PRO A 73 -0.59 -22.42 1.66
C PRO A 73 -1.15 -21.99 0.31
N GLN A 74 -0.66 -22.63 -0.74
CA GLN A 74 -1.16 -22.49 -2.10
C GLN A 74 -2.11 -23.65 -2.45
N PRO A 75 -3.12 -23.43 -3.32
CA PRO A 75 -3.43 -22.20 -4.05
C PRO A 75 -4.10 -21.13 -3.17
N SER A 76 -3.88 -19.85 -3.50
CA SER A 76 -4.51 -18.72 -2.79
C SER A 76 -6.05 -18.77 -2.90
N ALA A 77 -6.74 -18.71 -1.75
CA ALA A 77 -8.20 -18.67 -1.69
C ALA A 77 -8.79 -17.25 -1.79
N LEU A 78 -7.97 -16.23 -1.56
CA LEU A 78 -8.35 -14.81 -1.61
C LEU A 78 -7.21 -14.03 -2.26
N MET A 79 -7.57 -13.12 -3.16
CA MET A 79 -6.66 -12.13 -3.74
C MET A 79 -7.20 -10.74 -3.47
N LEU A 80 -6.35 -9.91 -2.87
CA LEU A 80 -6.58 -8.48 -2.71
C LEU A 80 -5.72 -7.76 -3.76
N VAL A 81 -6.32 -6.88 -4.55
CA VAL A 81 -5.66 -6.20 -5.67
C VAL A 81 -6.03 -4.72 -5.67
N GLY A 82 -5.06 -3.89 -6.01
CA GLY A 82 -5.24 -2.44 -6.18
C GLY A 82 -4.09 -1.85 -6.98
N HIS A 83 -4.22 -0.58 -7.33
CA HIS A 83 -3.18 0.19 -7.99
C HIS A 83 -2.72 1.34 -7.09
N ILE A 84 -1.51 1.83 -7.37
CA ILE A 84 -0.84 2.86 -6.56
C ILE A 84 -0.42 4.06 -7.40
N ASP A 85 -0.54 3.94 -8.72
CA ASP A 85 -0.46 5.07 -9.62
C ASP A 85 -1.71 5.95 -9.49
N THR A 86 -1.55 7.18 -9.93
CA THR A 86 -2.56 8.23 -9.86
C THR A 86 -2.61 8.95 -11.20
N VAL A 87 -3.67 9.72 -11.40
CA VAL A 87 -3.73 10.65 -12.54
C VAL A 87 -2.63 11.70 -12.42
N ALA A 88 -2.10 12.15 -13.56
CA ALA A 88 -1.14 13.26 -13.55
C ALA A 88 -1.85 14.57 -13.16
N LEU A 89 -1.19 15.38 -12.35
CA LEU A 89 -1.63 16.76 -12.10
C LEU A 89 -1.05 17.69 -13.15
N TRP A 90 -1.83 18.72 -13.47
CA TRP A 90 -1.42 19.81 -14.36
C TRP A 90 -0.76 20.97 -13.59
N HIS A 91 -0.78 20.94 -12.26
CA HIS A 91 -0.07 21.87 -11.36
C HIS A 91 0.40 21.13 -10.08
N ASP A 92 1.44 21.64 -9.42
CA ASP A 92 2.01 20.99 -8.23
C ASP A 92 1.13 21.08 -6.97
N GLU A 93 0.12 21.95 -6.97
CA GLU A 93 -0.76 22.14 -5.82
C GLU A 93 -1.70 20.93 -5.61
N GLY A 94 -1.79 20.44 -4.37
CA GLY A 94 -2.86 19.54 -3.94
C GLY A 94 -2.59 18.02 -4.00
N HIS A 95 -1.37 17.57 -4.27
CA HIS A 95 -1.06 16.13 -4.17
C HIS A 95 -0.78 15.65 -2.74
N HIS A 96 -0.18 16.50 -1.90
CA HIS A 96 0.25 16.14 -0.55
C HIS A 96 -0.89 15.71 0.37
N ALA A 97 -0.53 14.83 1.30
CA ALA A 97 -1.40 14.38 2.37
C ALA A 97 -1.77 15.54 3.30
N ARG A 98 -3.06 15.72 3.56
CA ARG A 98 -3.56 16.68 4.54
C ARG A 98 -4.69 16.09 5.34
N ILE A 99 -4.56 16.08 6.66
CA ILE A 99 -5.62 15.66 7.57
C ILE A 99 -6.38 16.89 8.05
N SER A 100 -7.70 16.92 7.87
CA SER A 100 -8.54 18.01 8.36
C SER A 100 -9.97 17.51 8.58
N ASN A 101 -10.59 17.90 9.70
CA ASN A 101 -11.97 17.54 10.03
C ASN A 101 -12.28 16.03 9.92
N GLY A 102 -11.36 15.20 10.40
CA GLY A 102 -11.50 13.73 10.37
C GLY A 102 -11.37 13.11 8.98
N LYS A 103 -10.89 13.86 7.98
CA LYS A 103 -10.69 13.39 6.61
C LYS A 103 -9.23 13.49 6.20
N LEU A 104 -8.75 12.49 5.47
CA LEU A 104 -7.46 12.48 4.80
C LEU A 104 -7.65 12.90 3.35
N TYR A 105 -7.03 14.02 2.99
CA TYR A 105 -7.02 14.59 1.65
C TYR A 105 -5.65 14.35 1.00
N GLY A 106 -5.62 14.35 -0.33
CA GLY A 106 -4.41 14.23 -1.15
C GLY A 106 -4.66 13.40 -2.40
N LEU A 107 -3.73 13.44 -3.34
CA LEU A 107 -3.88 12.71 -4.60
C LEU A 107 -3.74 11.20 -4.37
N GLY A 108 -4.74 10.47 -4.85
CA GLY A 108 -4.84 9.03 -4.63
C GLY A 108 -5.33 8.63 -3.23
N ALA A 109 -5.70 9.59 -2.37
CA ALA A 109 -6.27 9.28 -1.05
C ALA A 109 -7.54 8.43 -1.18
N ALA A 110 -8.45 8.79 -2.09
CA ALA A 110 -9.63 8.00 -2.38
C ALA A 110 -9.39 6.94 -3.47
N ASP A 111 -8.57 7.26 -4.47
CA ASP A 111 -8.37 6.42 -5.67
C ASP A 111 -6.87 6.16 -5.96
N MET A 112 -6.27 5.10 -5.44
CA MET A 112 -6.83 4.20 -4.41
C MET A 112 -5.80 3.82 -3.33
N LYS A 113 -4.82 4.71 -3.07
CA LYS A 113 -3.70 4.45 -2.15
C LYS A 113 -4.13 4.12 -0.72
N SER A 114 -5.20 4.73 -0.21
CA SER A 114 -5.70 4.39 1.13
C SER A 114 -6.29 2.98 1.19
N ALA A 115 -6.92 2.50 0.10
CA ALA A 115 -7.39 1.12 0.04
C ALA A 115 -6.21 0.14 0.03
N CYS A 116 -5.15 0.45 -0.74
CA CYS A 116 -3.90 -0.31 -0.72
C CYS A 116 -3.25 -0.32 0.68
N THR A 117 -3.26 0.81 1.38
CA THR A 117 -2.80 0.92 2.77
C THR A 117 -3.61 0.04 3.73
N ALA A 118 -4.94 0.03 3.61
CA ALA A 118 -5.79 -0.85 4.41
C ALA A 118 -5.53 -2.34 4.12
N MET A 119 -5.30 -2.70 2.85
CA MET A 119 -4.93 -4.07 2.47
C MET A 119 -3.58 -4.47 3.05
N THR A 120 -2.57 -3.61 2.99
CA THR A 120 -1.25 -3.83 3.59
C THR A 120 -1.35 -4.04 5.11
N GLU A 121 -2.09 -3.18 5.81
CA GLU A 121 -2.30 -3.30 7.25
C GLU A 121 -3.03 -4.60 7.62
N ALA A 122 -4.04 -4.99 6.84
CA ALA A 122 -4.73 -6.27 7.03
C ALA A 122 -3.79 -7.47 6.83
N ILE A 123 -2.91 -7.43 5.83
CA ILE A 123 -1.88 -8.46 5.59
C ILE A 123 -0.93 -8.56 6.78
N ILE A 124 -0.46 -7.42 7.30
CA ILE A 124 0.43 -7.37 8.47
C ILE A 124 -0.26 -7.97 9.69
N ALA A 125 -1.49 -7.54 9.98
CA ALA A 125 -2.25 -8.05 11.11
C ALA A 125 -2.49 -9.57 11.02
N VAL A 126 -2.80 -10.09 9.82
CA VAL A 126 -2.96 -11.53 9.60
C VAL A 126 -1.65 -12.28 9.77
N ALA A 127 -0.53 -11.75 9.27
CA ALA A 127 0.79 -12.36 9.43
C ALA A 127 1.21 -12.44 10.91
N ASN A 128 0.94 -11.40 11.69
CA ASN A 128 1.26 -11.30 13.12
C ASN A 128 0.28 -12.07 14.03
N SER A 129 -0.79 -12.65 13.48
CA SER A 129 -1.79 -13.42 14.22
C SER A 129 -1.56 -14.93 14.21
N LYS A 130 -0.42 -15.38 13.67
CA LYS A 130 -0.05 -16.80 13.58
C LYS A 130 0.75 -17.27 14.77
#